data_AF-A0A369TF18-F1
#
_entry.id   AF-A0A369TF18-F1
#
_cell.length_a   1.000
_cell.length_b   1.000
_cell.length_c   1.000
_cell.angle_alpha   90.00
_cell.angle_beta   90.00
_cell.angle_gamma   90.00
#
_symmetry.space_group_name_H-M   'P 1'
#
loop_
_entity.id
_entity.type
_entity.pdbx_description
1 polymer ?
#
loop_
_entity_poly.entity_id
_entity_poly.type
_entity_poly.pdbx_seq_one_letter_code
_entity_poly.pdbx_strand_id
1 'polypeptide(L)'
;MLFFAVLALAPLPLASNKPWAWSALALAVGLACTIWGLHAWRNRAAILIPHNRSLPFALAFGAYLAWCTLQASTLLPDAWAPEVWSRAAVALNRDLAGRVAVDPSAAIETAMRLLTYAGVFWLSLHFSRDSGMARRVLWVAALSGFAYAAYGLAVHLSGSGTILWFDKWHYVESLTSTFVNRNNYATYAGLTVLTCLTLAFDRAAEASRSFDASPRGLLLALDRLRPADWFLAAAVVVTGTALLLSQSRGGFVACLAGVLAFALSLRRTRGASRLWTPAVIGLLLGAGVLLAISGGDLAGRLADLMAGSAVERRGEVYALTARQIAEHPWLGIGPGGFDNVYQAARTDAFGITKETFLRAHNSFLEVALEAGLPAFLLLMALLSALLLRCLRGAATRRRNAVFPCLGVGATALVATHSLVDFSLQIPAVSITYAALMGTAVAQSWRHGRHIHGSSAAQGGAAVEASLLPRGGQTAAQARLAGEQA
;
A
#
# COMPACT_ATOMS: atom_id res chain seq x y z
N MET A 1 3.38 -19.39 2.70
CA MET A 1 4.24 -19.16 3.89
C MET A 1 5.31 -18.11 3.61
N LEU A 2 6.20 -18.31 2.63
CA LEU A 2 7.23 -17.32 2.28
C LEU A 2 6.70 -15.88 2.07
N PHE A 3 5.62 -15.71 1.30
CA PHE A 3 4.98 -14.39 1.11
C PHE A 3 4.54 -13.72 2.42
N PHE A 4 4.00 -14.49 3.37
CA PHE A 4 3.61 -13.95 4.67
C PHE A 4 4.81 -13.59 5.53
N ALA A 5 5.88 -14.38 5.48
CA ALA A 5 7.14 -14.06 6.16
C ALA A 5 7.74 -12.76 5.62
N VAL A 6 7.75 -12.56 4.29
CA VAL A 6 8.18 -11.29 3.67
C VAL A 6 7.38 -10.11 4.22
N LEU A 7 6.05 -10.21 4.23
CA LEU A 7 5.19 -9.15 4.72
C LEU A 7 5.41 -8.85 6.21
N ALA A 8 5.60 -9.89 7.03
CA ALA A 8 5.76 -9.76 8.47
C ALA A 8 7.15 -9.26 8.89
N LEU A 9 8.21 -9.63 8.15
CA LEU A 9 9.60 -9.34 8.50
C LEU A 9 10.15 -8.09 7.81
N ALA A 10 9.50 -7.56 6.77
CA ALA A 10 9.95 -6.35 6.09
C ALA A 10 10.19 -5.14 7.02
N PRO A 11 9.41 -4.92 8.11
CA PRO A 11 9.69 -3.81 9.02
C PRO A 11 10.88 -4.07 9.96
N LEU A 12 11.27 -5.32 10.20
CA LEU A 12 12.21 -5.69 11.26
C LEU A 12 13.60 -5.06 11.07
N PRO A 13 14.34 -5.29 9.97
CA PRO A 13 15.70 -4.77 9.84
C PRO A 13 15.68 -3.30 9.42
N LEU A 14 15.44 -2.38 10.37
CA LEU A 14 15.41 -0.94 10.13
C LEU A 14 14.46 -0.56 8.97
N ALA A 15 13.25 -1.13 8.96
CA ALA A 15 12.27 -1.02 7.88
C ALA A 15 12.74 -1.51 6.49
N SER A 16 13.71 -2.45 6.50
CA SER A 16 14.47 -2.92 5.35
C SER A 16 15.22 -1.81 4.61
N ASN A 17 15.45 -0.65 5.25
CA ASN A 17 16.09 0.51 4.64
C ASN A 17 17.63 0.49 4.77
N LYS A 18 18.23 -0.65 4.45
CA LYS A 18 19.69 -0.86 4.34
C LYS A 18 20.01 -1.77 3.14
N PRO A 19 21.17 -1.60 2.47
CA PRO A 19 21.59 -2.40 1.31
C PRO A 19 21.38 -3.90 1.44
N TRP A 20 21.90 -4.49 2.52
CA TRP A 20 21.75 -5.93 2.76
C TRP A 20 20.28 -6.34 2.99
N ALA A 21 19.49 -5.47 3.64
CA ALA A 21 18.13 -5.79 4.05
C ALA A 21 17.15 -5.73 2.88
N TRP A 22 17.22 -4.70 2.02
CA TRP A 22 16.39 -4.65 0.82
C TRP A 22 16.82 -5.66 -0.24
N SER A 23 18.10 -6.04 -0.29
CA SER A 23 18.58 -7.10 -1.20
C SER A 23 18.11 -8.48 -0.77
N ALA A 24 18.15 -8.79 0.54
CA ALA A 24 17.57 -10.03 1.07
C ALA A 24 16.06 -10.11 0.81
N LEU A 25 15.37 -8.98 0.96
CA LEU A 25 13.95 -8.84 0.66
C LEU A 25 13.64 -9.06 -0.82
N ALA A 26 14.44 -8.47 -1.72
CA ALA A 26 14.35 -8.68 -3.16
C ALA A 26 14.55 -10.15 -3.54
N LEU A 27 15.55 -10.81 -2.96
CA LEU A 27 15.81 -12.24 -3.17
C LEU A 27 14.62 -13.09 -2.70
N ALA A 28 14.10 -12.85 -1.49
CA ALA A 28 12.97 -13.61 -0.95
C ALA A 28 11.70 -13.45 -1.81
N VAL A 29 11.41 -12.25 -2.30
CA VAL A 29 10.29 -11.99 -3.21
C VAL A 29 10.52 -12.61 -4.58
N GLY A 30 11.75 -12.52 -5.13
CA GLY A 30 12.13 -13.15 -6.38
C GLY A 30 11.92 -14.67 -6.33
N LEU A 31 12.40 -15.33 -5.27
CA LEU A 31 12.16 -16.75 -5.01
C LEU A 31 10.67 -17.07 -4.92
N ALA A 32 9.89 -16.26 -4.19
CA ALA A 32 8.45 -16.44 -4.10
C ALA A 32 7.75 -16.33 -5.46
N CYS A 33 8.15 -15.37 -6.29
CA CYS A 33 7.63 -15.19 -7.65
C CYS A 33 8.01 -16.37 -8.56
N THR A 34 9.26 -16.85 -8.50
CA THR A 34 9.73 -18.01 -9.26
C THR A 34 9.00 -19.29 -8.86
N ILE A 35 8.87 -19.57 -7.56
CA ILE A 35 8.13 -20.73 -7.05
C ILE A 35 6.67 -20.67 -7.51
N TRP A 36 6.04 -19.50 -7.41
CA TRP A 36 4.69 -19.30 -7.89
C TRP A 36 4.58 -19.50 -9.42
N GLY A 37 5.53 -18.96 -10.18
CA GLY A 37 5.59 -19.10 -11.64
C GLY A 37 5.75 -20.55 -12.09
N LEU A 38 6.61 -21.32 -11.43
CA LEU A 38 6.77 -22.77 -11.68
C LEU A 38 5.49 -23.55 -11.36
N HIS A 39 4.81 -23.20 -10.27
CA HIS A 39 3.51 -23.78 -9.93
C HIS A 39 2.45 -23.44 -10.98
N ALA A 40 2.38 -22.18 -11.42
CA ALA A 40 1.45 -21.70 -12.43
C ALA A 40 1.71 -22.30 -13.82
N TRP A 41 2.98 -22.57 -14.15
CA TRP A 41 3.36 -23.25 -15.39
C TRP A 41 2.87 -24.70 -15.42
N ARG A 42 3.00 -25.43 -14.30
CA ARG A 42 2.50 -26.81 -14.14
C ARG A 42 0.97 -26.87 -14.03
N ASN A 43 0.35 -25.87 -13.44
CA ASN A 43 -1.09 -25.77 -13.27
C ASN A 43 -1.60 -24.46 -13.88
N ARG A 44 -1.84 -24.45 -15.20
CA ARG A 44 -2.33 -23.25 -15.89
C ARG A 44 -3.67 -22.73 -15.34
N ALA A 45 -4.47 -23.60 -14.72
CA ALA A 45 -5.68 -23.19 -14.00
C ALA A 45 -5.38 -22.38 -12.72
N ALA A 46 -4.12 -22.19 -12.32
CA ALA A 46 -3.75 -21.23 -11.28
C ALA A 46 -3.73 -19.76 -11.80
N ILE A 47 -3.48 -19.56 -13.10
CA ILE A 47 -3.55 -18.24 -13.75
C ILE A 47 -5.00 -18.00 -14.17
N LEU A 48 -5.81 -17.43 -13.29
CA LEU A 48 -7.18 -17.06 -13.64
C LEU A 48 -7.51 -15.57 -13.59
N ILE A 49 -6.47 -14.74 -13.57
CA ILE A 49 -6.63 -13.33 -13.95
C ILE A 49 -6.49 -13.27 -15.46
N PRO A 50 -7.54 -12.87 -16.20
CA PRO A 50 -7.46 -12.82 -17.64
C PRO A 50 -6.42 -11.75 -18.03
N HIS A 51 -5.51 -12.15 -18.91
CA HIS A 51 -4.34 -11.37 -19.32
C HIS A 51 -4.70 -9.95 -19.77
N ASN A 52 -5.84 -9.77 -20.45
CA ASN A 52 -6.34 -8.47 -20.88
C ASN A 52 -6.61 -7.46 -19.75
N ARG A 53 -6.83 -7.92 -18.50
CA ARG A 53 -7.07 -7.04 -17.34
C ARG A 53 -5.80 -6.63 -16.62
N SER A 54 -4.77 -7.48 -16.59
CA SER A 54 -3.51 -7.20 -15.90
C SER A 54 -2.43 -6.67 -16.83
N LEU A 55 -2.46 -7.03 -18.12
CA LEU A 55 -1.44 -6.65 -19.10
C LEU A 55 -1.23 -5.14 -19.22
N PRO A 56 -2.25 -4.27 -19.29
CA PRO A 56 -2.00 -2.83 -19.41
C PRO A 56 -1.22 -2.27 -18.21
N PHE A 57 -1.51 -2.75 -17.00
CA PHE A 57 -0.78 -2.36 -15.79
C PHE A 57 0.66 -2.89 -15.81
N ALA A 58 0.85 -4.14 -16.25
CA ALA A 58 2.16 -4.76 -16.37
C ALA A 58 3.03 -4.08 -17.44
N LEU A 59 2.45 -3.70 -18.58
CA LEU A 59 3.15 -2.97 -19.64
C LEU A 59 3.52 -1.56 -19.21
N ALA A 60 2.60 -0.82 -18.58
CA ALA A 60 2.89 0.52 -18.09
C ALA A 60 3.98 0.51 -17.01
N PHE A 61 3.91 -0.42 -16.06
CA PHE A 61 4.95 -0.58 -15.05
C PHE A 61 6.27 -1.07 -15.65
N GLY A 62 6.21 -2.01 -16.60
CA GLY A 62 7.38 -2.52 -17.31
C GLY A 62 8.08 -1.45 -18.12
N ALA A 63 7.33 -0.56 -18.78
CA ALA A 63 7.87 0.60 -19.49
C ALA A 63 8.54 1.60 -18.53
N TYR A 64 7.90 1.91 -17.39
CA TYR A 64 8.52 2.74 -16.35
C TYR A 64 9.82 2.12 -15.82
N LEU A 65 9.81 0.83 -15.50
CA LEU A 65 10.98 0.12 -15.00
C LEU A 65 12.09 0.06 -16.06
N ALA A 66 11.74 -0.24 -17.32
CA ALA A 66 12.67 -0.25 -18.43
C ALA A 66 13.32 1.12 -18.61
N TRP A 67 12.55 2.21 -18.51
CA TRP A 67 13.08 3.57 -18.55
C TRP A 67 14.09 3.82 -17.41
N CYS A 68 13.74 3.49 -16.17
CA CYS A 68 14.67 3.60 -15.03
C CYS A 68 15.98 2.83 -15.26
N THR A 69 15.91 1.62 -15.81
CA THR A 69 17.12 0.82 -16.11
C THR A 69 17.91 1.34 -17.31
N LEU A 70 17.23 1.88 -18.33
CA LEU A 70 17.88 2.44 -19.51
C LEU A 70 18.67 3.70 -19.15
N GLN A 71 18.18 4.52 -18.22
CA GLN A 71 18.91 5.68 -17.73
C GLN A 71 20.28 5.32 -17.12
N ALA A 72 20.40 4.13 -16.50
CA ALA A 72 21.65 3.62 -15.94
C ALA A 72 22.55 2.92 -16.98
N SER A 73 22.05 2.69 -18.19
CA SER A 73 22.76 1.97 -19.24
C SER A 73 23.56 2.91 -20.14
N THR A 74 24.56 2.36 -20.82
CA THR A 74 25.33 3.04 -21.88
C THR A 74 24.70 2.86 -23.26
N LEU A 75 23.45 2.40 -23.33
CA LEU A 75 22.73 2.16 -24.61
C LEU A 75 22.09 3.43 -25.16
N LEU A 76 21.96 4.47 -24.33
CA LEU A 76 21.40 5.76 -24.73
C LEU A 76 22.50 6.64 -25.36
N PRO A 77 22.14 7.59 -26.23
CA PRO A 77 23.11 8.49 -26.86
C PRO A 77 23.93 9.28 -25.82
N ASP A 78 25.24 9.39 -26.03
CA ASP A 78 26.13 10.18 -25.14
C ASP A 78 25.70 11.64 -25.00
N ALA A 79 25.06 12.20 -26.04
CA ALA A 79 24.51 13.56 -26.02
C ALA A 79 23.40 13.77 -24.97
N TRP A 80 22.84 12.69 -24.41
CA TRP A 80 21.84 12.75 -23.33
C TRP A 80 22.46 12.64 -21.94
N ALA A 81 23.77 12.35 -21.84
CA ALA A 81 24.47 12.29 -20.59
C ALA A 81 24.67 13.71 -20.02
N PRO A 82 24.44 13.93 -18.71
CA PRO A 82 24.73 15.22 -18.09
C PRO A 82 26.23 15.53 -18.10
N GLU A 83 26.59 16.82 -18.06
CA GLU A 83 27.98 17.30 -18.07
C GLU A 83 28.85 16.73 -16.94
N VAL A 84 28.23 16.21 -15.87
CA VAL A 84 28.96 15.57 -14.76
C VAL A 84 29.89 14.46 -15.24
N TRP A 85 29.51 13.72 -16.29
CA TRP A 85 30.33 12.63 -16.83
C TRP A 85 31.58 13.13 -17.53
N SER A 86 31.48 14.21 -18.31
CA SER A 86 32.66 14.79 -18.97
C SER A 86 33.60 15.44 -17.95
N ARG A 87 33.06 16.13 -16.94
CA ARG A 87 33.86 16.68 -15.83
C ARG A 87 34.56 15.58 -15.02
N ALA A 88 33.86 14.49 -14.73
CA ALA A 88 34.44 13.34 -14.02
C ALA A 88 35.51 12.63 -14.85
N ALA A 89 35.33 12.48 -16.16
CA ALA A 89 36.32 11.87 -17.05
C ALA A 89 37.64 12.65 -17.04
N VAL A 90 37.56 13.99 -17.12
CA VAL A 90 38.73 14.87 -17.01
C VAL A 90 39.37 14.77 -15.63
N ALA A 91 38.58 14.87 -14.56
CA ALA A 91 39.10 14.84 -13.19
C ALA A 91 39.77 13.51 -12.82
N LEU A 92 39.25 12.39 -13.32
CA LEU A 92 39.81 11.06 -13.09
C LEU A 92 40.88 10.65 -14.11
N ASN A 93 41.12 11.48 -15.13
CA ASN A 93 41.99 11.19 -16.27
C ASN A 93 41.67 9.81 -16.89
N ARG A 94 40.39 9.53 -17.11
CA ARG A 94 39.87 8.27 -17.67
C ARG A 94 38.66 8.54 -18.54
N ASP A 95 38.56 7.82 -19.66
CA ASP A 95 37.35 7.83 -20.46
C ASP A 95 36.20 7.16 -19.69
N LEU A 96 35.12 7.91 -19.49
CA LEU A 96 33.90 7.42 -18.86
C LEU A 96 32.77 7.42 -19.90
N ALA A 97 32.09 6.29 -20.03
CA ALA A 97 30.89 6.21 -20.83
C ALA A 97 29.76 7.03 -20.17
N GLY A 98 29.17 7.94 -20.95
CA GLY A 98 28.07 8.79 -20.51
C GLY A 98 26.80 7.99 -20.23
N ARG A 99 26.02 8.45 -19.24
CA ARG A 99 24.71 7.87 -18.89
C ARG A 99 23.76 8.98 -18.49
N VAL A 100 22.46 8.79 -18.67
CA VAL A 100 21.45 9.76 -18.19
C VAL A 100 21.45 9.83 -16.67
N ALA A 101 21.54 8.67 -16.01
CA ALA A 101 21.60 8.61 -14.55
C ALA A 101 22.93 9.15 -14.03
N VAL A 102 22.87 10.13 -13.12
CA VAL A 102 24.04 10.68 -12.43
C VAL A 102 24.65 9.63 -11.48
N ASP A 103 23.82 8.76 -10.90
CA ASP A 103 24.25 7.57 -10.16
C ASP A 103 23.62 6.31 -10.75
N PRO A 104 24.33 5.60 -11.66
CA PRO A 104 23.84 4.38 -12.27
C PRO A 104 23.60 3.24 -11.27
N SER A 105 24.37 3.19 -10.17
CA SER A 105 24.22 2.15 -9.15
C SER A 105 22.93 2.35 -8.38
N ALA A 106 22.67 3.58 -7.92
CA ALA A 106 21.43 3.92 -7.24
C ALA A 106 20.18 3.72 -8.12
N ALA A 107 20.31 3.96 -9.44
CA ALA A 107 19.24 3.71 -10.40
C ALA A 107 18.90 2.22 -10.51
N ILE A 108 19.92 1.35 -10.60
CA ILE A 108 19.75 -0.11 -10.62
C ILE A 108 19.17 -0.62 -9.29
N GLU A 109 19.65 -0.12 -8.15
CA GLU A 109 19.10 -0.47 -6.84
C GLU A 109 17.62 -0.08 -6.70
N THR A 110 17.26 1.10 -7.20
CA THR A 110 15.87 1.59 -7.23
C THR A 110 15.01 0.70 -8.12
N ALA A 111 15.50 0.32 -9.31
CA ALA A 111 14.80 -0.61 -10.20
C ALA A 111 14.56 -1.98 -9.53
N MET A 112 15.57 -2.53 -8.84
CA MET A 112 15.45 -3.78 -8.08
C MET A 112 14.38 -3.68 -6.98
N ARG A 113 14.37 -2.58 -6.22
CA ARG A 113 13.36 -2.33 -5.19
C ARG A 113 11.95 -2.20 -5.77
N LEU A 114 11.78 -1.45 -6.86
CA LEU A 114 10.50 -1.33 -7.55
C LEU A 114 9.99 -2.68 -8.06
N LEU A 115 10.87 -3.49 -8.66
CA LEU A 115 10.55 -4.84 -9.10
C LEU A 115 10.13 -5.75 -7.93
N THR A 116 10.78 -5.59 -6.77
CA THR A 116 10.40 -6.28 -5.52
C THR A 116 8.98 -5.90 -5.09
N TYR A 117 8.64 -4.61 -5.10
CA TYR A 117 7.30 -4.16 -4.72
C TYR A 117 6.23 -4.62 -5.72
N ALA A 118 6.56 -4.63 -7.02
CA ALA A 118 5.70 -5.19 -8.05
C ALA A 118 5.49 -6.70 -7.88
N GLY A 119 6.53 -7.45 -7.51
CA GLY A 119 6.43 -8.87 -7.17
C GLY A 119 5.49 -9.13 -6.00
N VAL A 120 5.58 -8.32 -4.93
CA VAL A 120 4.64 -8.39 -3.79
C VAL A 120 3.21 -8.07 -4.22
N PHE A 121 3.00 -7.00 -4.98
CA PHE A 121 1.69 -6.66 -5.54
C PHE A 121 1.14 -7.81 -6.38
N TRP A 122 1.94 -8.38 -7.26
CA TRP A 122 1.57 -9.48 -8.15
C TRP A 122 1.18 -10.74 -7.37
N LEU A 123 2.01 -11.19 -6.43
CA LEU A 123 1.71 -12.34 -5.57
C LEU A 123 0.43 -12.11 -4.77
N SER A 124 0.27 -10.93 -4.17
CA SER A 124 -0.94 -10.56 -3.43
C SER A 124 -2.18 -10.56 -4.33
N LEU A 125 -2.06 -10.01 -5.54
CA LEU A 125 -3.13 -10.00 -6.53
C LEU A 125 -3.61 -11.42 -6.89
N HIS A 126 -2.69 -12.37 -7.00
CA HIS A 126 -3.03 -13.76 -7.30
C HIS A 126 -3.57 -14.53 -6.09
N PHE A 127 -2.97 -14.37 -4.91
CA PHE A 127 -3.39 -15.06 -3.70
C PHE A 127 -4.74 -14.57 -3.18
N SER A 128 -4.96 -13.26 -3.19
CA SER A 128 -6.14 -12.62 -2.59
C SER A 128 -7.37 -12.62 -3.50
N ARG A 129 -7.47 -13.56 -4.44
CA ARG A 129 -8.69 -13.76 -5.26
C ARG A 129 -9.78 -14.47 -4.47
N ASP A 130 -9.35 -15.43 -3.65
CA ASP A 130 -10.19 -15.99 -2.60
C ASP A 130 -10.25 -15.02 -1.41
N SER A 131 -11.45 -14.82 -0.87
CA SER A 131 -11.64 -13.90 0.26
C SER A 131 -11.07 -14.43 1.57
N GLY A 132 -10.97 -15.76 1.73
CA GLY A 132 -10.27 -16.37 2.86
C GLY A 132 -8.78 -16.01 2.83
N MET A 133 -8.14 -16.15 1.68
CA MET A 133 -6.74 -15.76 1.51
C MET A 133 -6.54 -14.24 1.64
N ALA A 134 -7.43 -13.43 1.07
CA ALA A 134 -7.40 -11.97 1.24
C ALA A 134 -7.41 -11.58 2.73
N ARG A 135 -8.29 -12.21 3.53
CA ARG A 135 -8.29 -12.03 4.99
C ARG A 135 -6.98 -12.45 5.64
N ARG A 136 -6.37 -13.56 5.23
CA ARG A 136 -5.08 -14.00 5.77
C ARG A 136 -3.97 -12.98 5.53
N VAL A 137 -3.91 -12.38 4.34
CA VAL A 137 -2.96 -11.29 4.03
C VAL A 137 -3.15 -10.12 5.00
N LEU A 138 -4.39 -9.67 5.19
CA LEU A 138 -4.70 -8.57 6.11
C LEU A 138 -4.41 -8.94 7.57
N TRP A 139 -4.69 -10.17 8.00
CA TRP A 139 -4.38 -10.63 9.36
C TRP A 139 -2.89 -10.64 9.63
N VAL A 140 -2.07 -11.10 8.69
CA VAL A 140 -0.61 -11.03 8.81
C VAL A 140 -0.16 -9.57 8.93
N ALA A 141 -0.65 -8.67 8.06
CA ALA A 141 -0.33 -7.24 8.16
C ALA A 141 -0.78 -6.62 9.50
N ALA A 142 -1.96 -6.96 10.01
CA ALA A 142 -2.49 -6.48 11.29
C ALA A 142 -1.67 -6.99 12.48
N LEU A 143 -1.35 -8.29 12.52
CA LEU A 143 -0.54 -8.90 13.58
C LEU A 143 0.88 -8.31 13.59
N SER A 144 1.50 -8.18 12.42
CA SER A 144 2.82 -7.58 12.29
C SER A 144 2.80 -6.11 12.71
N GLY A 145 1.85 -5.33 12.19
CA GLY A 145 1.69 -3.93 12.57
C GLY A 145 1.48 -3.72 14.06
N PHE A 146 0.62 -4.54 14.69
CA PHE A 146 0.42 -4.55 16.13
C PHE A 146 1.71 -4.88 16.90
N ALA A 147 2.44 -5.92 16.49
CA ALA A 147 3.68 -6.33 17.15
C ALA A 147 4.74 -5.22 17.10
N TYR A 148 4.92 -4.56 15.95
CA TYR A 148 5.84 -3.43 15.82
C TYR A 148 5.36 -2.20 16.60
N ALA A 149 4.05 -1.94 16.68
CA ALA A 149 3.52 -0.86 17.51
C ALA A 149 3.73 -1.11 19.01
N ALA A 150 3.44 -2.32 19.48
CA ALA A 150 3.68 -2.73 20.86
C ALA A 150 5.16 -2.65 21.22
N TYR A 151 6.04 -3.13 20.34
CA TYR A 151 7.49 -2.99 20.49
C TYR A 151 7.91 -1.52 20.59
N GLY A 152 7.45 -0.67 19.67
CA GLY A 152 7.79 0.75 19.67
C GLY A 152 7.32 1.46 20.94
N LEU A 153 6.15 1.11 21.46
CA LEU A 153 5.64 1.63 22.72
C LEU A 153 6.49 1.16 23.91
N ALA A 154 6.86 -0.12 23.97
CA ALA A 154 7.71 -0.64 25.05
C ALA A 154 9.08 0.07 25.10
N VAL A 155 9.70 0.28 23.94
CA VAL A 155 10.96 1.03 23.83
C VAL A 155 10.78 2.49 24.26
N HIS A 156 9.73 3.16 23.77
CA HIS A 156 9.50 4.57 24.08
C HIS A 156 9.17 4.79 25.57
N LEU A 157 8.33 3.93 26.17
CA LEU A 157 7.92 4.03 27.57
C LEU A 157 9.02 3.60 28.55
N SER A 158 9.94 2.74 28.13
CA SER A 158 11.13 2.40 28.95
C SER A 158 12.20 3.50 28.96
N GLY A 159 12.06 4.53 28.12
CA GLY A 159 13.11 5.52 27.92
C GLY A 159 14.35 4.95 27.23
N SER A 160 14.26 3.74 26.67
CA SER A 160 15.36 3.12 25.94
C SER A 160 15.59 3.92 24.66
N GLY A 161 16.70 4.66 24.62
CA GLY A 161 17.13 5.42 23.44
C GLY A 161 17.60 4.54 22.29
N THR A 162 17.03 3.34 22.11
CA THR A 162 17.48 2.33 21.14
C THR A 162 16.43 2.04 20.06
N ILE A 163 16.89 1.50 18.93
CA ILE A 163 16.09 0.79 17.93
C ILE A 163 16.70 -0.60 17.81
N LEU A 164 15.92 -1.62 18.15
CA LEU A 164 16.36 -3.00 18.34
C LEU A 164 17.48 -3.08 19.39
N TRP A 165 18.74 -3.12 18.93
CA TRP A 165 19.96 -3.15 19.74
C TRP A 165 20.95 -2.05 19.33
N PHE A 166 20.51 -1.09 18.52
CA PHE A 166 21.31 0.06 18.09
C PHE A 166 20.85 1.32 18.83
N ASP A 167 21.78 2.20 19.18
CA ASP A 167 21.42 3.52 19.71
C ASP A 167 20.69 4.35 18.66
N LYS A 168 19.68 5.11 19.07
CA LYS A 168 19.00 6.05 18.19
C LYS A 168 19.91 7.23 17.91
N TRP A 169 20.12 7.50 16.63
CA TRP A 169 20.83 8.70 16.15
C TRP A 169 19.90 9.77 15.56
N HIS A 170 18.61 9.45 15.36
CA HIS A 170 17.59 10.40 14.92
C HIS A 170 16.30 10.21 15.73
N TYR A 171 15.57 11.32 15.93
CA TYR A 171 14.25 11.32 16.56
C TYR A 171 14.21 10.59 17.92
N VAL A 172 15.23 10.82 18.75
CA VAL A 172 15.45 10.12 20.03
C VAL A 172 14.20 10.15 20.92
N GLU A 173 13.60 11.34 21.06
CA GLU A 173 12.39 11.60 21.86
C GLU A 173 11.08 11.10 21.22
N SER A 174 11.10 10.61 19.99
CA SER A 174 9.90 10.16 19.28
C SER A 174 9.83 8.63 19.18
N LEU A 175 8.61 8.11 19.14
CA LEU A 175 8.40 6.70 18.84
C LEU A 175 8.65 6.43 17.35
N THR A 176 9.59 5.52 17.06
CA THR A 176 9.93 5.12 15.69
C THR A 176 9.78 3.61 15.45
N SER A 177 9.54 2.81 16.50
CA SER A 177 9.57 1.34 16.43
C SER A 177 10.86 0.85 15.78
N THR A 178 10.79 -0.09 14.83
CA THR A 178 11.93 -0.57 14.05
C THR A 178 12.30 0.35 12.88
N PHE A 179 11.72 1.54 12.77
CA PHE A 179 12.09 2.51 11.74
C PHE A 179 13.09 3.52 12.32
N VAL A 180 13.97 4.05 11.47
CA VAL A 180 14.86 5.15 11.86
C VAL A 180 14.12 6.50 11.82
N ASN A 181 13.21 6.67 10.85
CA ASN A 181 12.45 7.90 10.66
C ASN A 181 11.01 7.76 11.20
N ARG A 182 10.63 8.63 12.13
CA ARG A 182 9.31 8.66 12.78
C ARG A 182 8.13 8.83 11.79
N ASN A 183 8.33 9.56 10.70
CA ASN A 183 7.29 9.80 9.71
C ASN A 183 7.02 8.53 8.89
N ASN A 184 8.08 7.79 8.52
CA ASN A 184 7.94 6.54 7.80
C ASN A 184 7.23 5.46 8.64
N TYR A 185 7.51 5.43 9.94
CA TYR A 185 6.74 4.61 10.89
C TYR A 185 5.26 5.03 10.94
N ALA A 186 4.95 6.33 11.01
CA ALA A 186 3.58 6.83 11.06
C ALA A 186 2.75 6.37 9.84
N THR A 187 3.33 6.36 8.64
CA THR A 187 2.69 5.79 7.43
C THR A 187 2.37 4.32 7.60
N TYR A 188 3.33 3.53 8.07
CA TYR A 188 3.18 2.09 8.30
C TYR A 188 2.11 1.80 9.36
N ALA A 189 2.11 2.55 10.46
CA ALA A 189 1.09 2.48 11.51
C ALA A 189 -0.30 2.84 10.96
N GLY A 190 -0.42 3.87 10.11
CA GLY A 190 -1.69 4.23 9.48
C GLY A 190 -2.22 3.17 8.50
N LEU A 191 -1.34 2.52 7.72
CA LEU A 191 -1.71 1.34 6.91
C LEU A 191 -2.20 0.17 7.78
N THR A 192 -1.59 -0.02 8.95
CA THR A 192 -2.00 -1.03 9.94
C THR A 192 -3.39 -0.70 10.52
N VAL A 193 -3.65 0.56 10.89
CA VAL A 193 -4.97 1.00 11.36
C VAL A 193 -6.04 0.73 10.29
N LEU A 194 -5.81 1.13 9.04
CA LEU A 194 -6.74 0.85 7.93
C LEU A 194 -6.99 -0.64 7.74
N THR A 195 -5.95 -1.45 7.88
CA THR A 195 -6.04 -2.92 7.80
C THR A 195 -6.92 -3.49 8.91
N CYS A 196 -6.72 -3.05 10.15
CA CYS A 196 -7.52 -3.47 11.30
C CYS A 196 -8.99 -3.05 11.17
N LEU A 197 -9.24 -1.80 10.74
CA LEU A 197 -10.59 -1.30 10.48
C LEU A 197 -11.30 -2.10 9.38
N THR A 198 -10.56 -2.50 8.33
CA THR A 198 -11.09 -3.33 7.24
C THR A 198 -11.50 -4.70 7.76
N LEU A 199 -10.65 -5.37 8.56
CA LEU A 199 -10.96 -6.66 9.16
C LEU A 199 -12.13 -6.57 10.15
N ALA A 200 -12.17 -5.53 10.98
CA ALA A 200 -13.26 -5.30 11.91
C ALA A 200 -14.59 -5.11 11.18
N PHE A 201 -14.60 -4.33 10.09
CA PHE A 201 -15.78 -4.16 9.26
C PHE A 201 -16.20 -5.45 8.54
N ASP A 202 -15.26 -6.20 7.94
CA ASP A 202 -15.55 -7.47 7.27
C ASP A 202 -16.27 -8.45 8.22
N ARG A 203 -15.79 -8.53 9.47
CA ARG A 203 -16.36 -9.39 10.52
C ARG A 203 -17.70 -8.88 11.05
N ALA A 204 -17.85 -7.56 11.23
CA ALA A 204 -19.09 -6.95 11.68
C ALA A 204 -20.21 -7.06 10.62
N ALA A 205 -19.86 -6.96 9.34
CA ALA A 205 -20.79 -7.14 8.22
C ALA A 205 -21.27 -8.59 8.09
N GLU A 206 -20.45 -9.57 8.47
CA GLU A 206 -20.87 -10.98 8.58
C GLU A 206 -21.84 -11.21 9.74
N ALA A 207 -21.68 -10.49 10.86
CA ALA A 207 -22.53 -10.59 12.05
C ALA A 207 -23.85 -9.79 11.97
N SER A 208 -23.85 -8.65 11.28
CA SER A 208 -25.00 -7.75 11.15
C SER A 208 -25.95 -8.19 10.04
N ARG A 209 -26.78 -9.20 10.33
CA ARG A 209 -28.10 -9.36 9.68
C ARG A 209 -29.26 -8.93 10.58
N SER A 210 -28.99 -8.61 11.85
CA SER A 210 -30.03 -8.38 12.87
C SER A 210 -29.56 -7.47 14.03
N PHE A 211 -28.85 -6.36 13.77
CA PHE A 211 -28.41 -5.46 14.85
C PHE A 211 -29.53 -4.48 15.23
N ASP A 212 -29.95 -4.51 16.50
CA ASP A 212 -30.85 -3.55 17.15
C ASP A 212 -30.03 -2.49 17.89
N ALA A 213 -30.35 -1.21 17.72
CA ALA A 213 -29.60 -0.07 18.27
C ALA A 213 -30.00 0.31 19.71
N SER A 214 -30.81 -0.53 20.37
CA SER A 214 -31.18 -0.36 21.78
C SER A 214 -29.98 -0.58 22.73
N PRO A 215 -30.00 -0.06 23.98
CA PRO A 215 -28.96 -0.32 24.98
C PRO A 215 -28.75 -1.82 25.26
N ARG A 216 -29.83 -2.62 25.19
CA ARG A 216 -29.79 -4.08 25.27
C ARG A 216 -29.14 -4.69 24.03
N GLY A 217 -29.42 -4.15 22.85
CA GLY A 217 -28.76 -4.53 21.59
C GLY A 217 -27.25 -4.26 21.61
N LEU A 218 -26.81 -3.17 22.26
CA LEU A 218 -25.38 -2.86 22.45
C LEU A 218 -24.71 -3.87 23.40
N LEU A 219 -25.32 -4.16 24.56
CA LEU A 219 -24.81 -5.18 25.49
C LEU A 219 -24.73 -6.55 24.83
N LEU A 220 -25.78 -6.97 24.12
CA LEU A 220 -25.82 -8.22 23.36
C LEU A 220 -24.85 -8.25 22.18
N ALA A 221 -24.41 -7.10 21.68
CA ALA A 221 -23.35 -7.05 20.67
C ALA A 221 -21.96 -7.14 21.28
N LEU A 222 -21.75 -6.58 22.47
CA LEU A 222 -20.53 -6.76 23.25
C LEU A 222 -20.33 -8.23 23.65
N ASP A 223 -21.40 -8.91 24.10
CA ASP A 223 -21.38 -10.35 24.43
C ASP A 223 -21.10 -11.25 23.21
N ARG A 224 -21.36 -10.75 22.00
CA ARG A 224 -21.08 -11.46 20.73
C ARG A 224 -19.70 -11.20 20.17
N LEU A 225 -18.90 -10.31 20.79
CA LEU A 225 -17.54 -10.06 20.35
C LEU A 225 -16.68 -11.30 20.57
N ARG A 226 -16.02 -11.75 19.50
CA ARG A 226 -15.08 -12.87 19.56
C ARG A 226 -13.70 -12.35 19.95
N PRO A 227 -12.77 -13.20 20.44
CA PRO A 227 -11.41 -12.77 20.79
C PRO A 227 -10.70 -11.98 19.68
N ALA A 228 -10.94 -12.34 18.42
CA ALA A 228 -10.42 -11.61 17.27
C ALA A 228 -10.93 -10.16 17.17
N ASP A 229 -12.17 -9.88 17.59
CA ASP A 229 -12.74 -8.53 17.56
C ASP A 229 -12.09 -7.64 18.64
N TRP A 230 -11.87 -8.19 19.84
CA TRP A 230 -11.10 -7.54 20.91
C TRP A 230 -9.66 -7.28 20.50
N PHE A 231 -9.00 -8.25 19.86
CA PHE A 231 -7.66 -8.05 19.32
C PHE A 231 -7.61 -6.90 18.32
N LEU A 232 -8.58 -6.81 17.38
CA LEU A 232 -8.59 -5.73 16.38
C LEU A 232 -8.81 -4.36 17.02
N ALA A 233 -9.68 -4.27 18.04
CA ALA A 233 -9.86 -3.05 18.80
C ALA A 233 -8.56 -2.65 19.53
N ALA A 234 -7.92 -3.60 20.22
CA ALA A 234 -6.63 -3.38 20.87
C ALA A 234 -5.55 -2.98 19.85
N ALA A 235 -5.52 -3.59 18.67
CA ALA A 235 -4.58 -3.28 17.62
C ALA A 235 -4.73 -1.85 17.08
N VAL A 236 -5.97 -1.38 16.89
CA VAL A 236 -6.23 0.02 16.52
C VAL A 236 -5.78 0.98 17.61
N VAL A 237 -6.09 0.69 18.88
CA VAL A 237 -5.70 1.55 20.01
C VAL A 237 -4.18 1.60 20.16
N VAL A 238 -3.52 0.45 20.25
CA VAL A 238 -2.06 0.36 20.41
C VAL A 238 -1.33 1.01 19.24
N THR A 239 -1.75 0.72 18.00
CA THR A 239 -1.12 1.32 16.80
C THR A 239 -1.42 2.81 16.70
N GLY A 240 -2.64 3.25 17.04
CA GLY A 240 -3.03 4.65 17.05
C GLY A 240 -2.25 5.47 18.08
N THR A 241 -2.09 4.95 19.29
CA THR A 241 -1.24 5.56 20.33
C THR A 241 0.21 5.64 19.87
N ALA A 242 0.74 4.56 19.29
CA ALA A 242 2.11 4.58 18.78
C ALA A 242 2.30 5.60 17.65
N LEU A 243 1.30 5.78 16.79
CA LEU A 243 1.30 6.81 15.73
C LEU A 243 1.24 8.23 16.33
N LEU A 244 0.45 8.47 17.37
CA LEU A 244 0.41 9.77 18.07
C LEU A 244 1.77 10.09 18.71
N LEU A 245 2.37 9.12 19.42
CA LEU A 245 3.69 9.27 20.05
C LEU A 245 4.86 9.32 19.06
N SER A 246 4.61 9.00 17.78
CA SER A 246 5.60 9.23 16.73
C SER A 246 5.75 10.72 16.41
N GLN A 247 4.87 11.60 16.91
CA GLN A 247 4.89 13.05 16.70
C GLN A 247 4.93 13.46 15.22
N SER A 248 4.50 12.58 14.31
CA SER A 248 4.44 12.85 12.87
C SER A 248 3.10 13.46 12.49
N ARG A 249 3.02 14.80 12.47
CA ARG A 249 1.81 15.53 12.07
C ARG A 249 1.36 15.15 10.65
N GLY A 250 2.31 15.11 9.71
CA GLY A 250 2.05 14.70 8.31
C GLY A 250 1.53 13.26 8.23
N GLY A 251 2.13 12.32 8.96
CA GLY A 251 1.68 10.94 9.02
C GLY A 251 0.30 10.78 9.65
N PHE A 252 -0.01 11.56 10.69
CA PHE A 252 -1.35 11.57 11.29
C PHE A 252 -2.41 12.13 10.34
N VAL A 253 -2.16 13.28 9.71
CA VAL A 253 -3.09 13.87 8.73
C VAL A 253 -3.31 12.91 7.56
N ALA A 254 -2.25 12.26 7.08
CA ALA A 254 -2.35 11.23 6.05
C ALA A 254 -3.19 10.01 6.51
N CYS A 255 -3.02 9.56 7.75
CA CYS A 255 -3.84 8.50 8.33
C CYS A 255 -5.32 8.90 8.37
N LEU A 256 -5.64 10.12 8.83
CA LEU A 256 -7.01 10.64 8.82
C LEU A 256 -7.59 10.70 7.41
N ALA A 257 -6.83 11.21 6.44
CA ALA A 257 -7.24 11.26 5.03
C ALA A 257 -7.52 9.86 4.47
N GLY A 258 -6.69 8.88 4.81
CA GLY A 258 -6.89 7.47 4.45
C GLY A 258 -8.15 6.87 5.07
N VAL A 259 -8.36 7.06 6.37
CA VAL A 259 -9.53 6.56 7.09
C VAL A 259 -10.81 7.22 6.59
N LEU A 260 -10.77 8.52 6.28
CA LEU A 260 -11.89 9.24 5.68
C LEU A 260 -12.21 8.69 4.27
N ALA A 261 -11.20 8.53 3.41
CA ALA A 261 -11.39 7.97 2.08
C ALA A 261 -11.93 6.52 2.11
N PHE A 262 -11.44 5.70 3.05
CA PHE A 262 -11.99 4.38 3.34
C PHE A 262 -13.48 4.46 3.74
N ALA A 263 -13.83 5.29 4.73
CA ALA A 263 -15.22 5.42 5.19
C ALA A 263 -16.17 5.97 4.11
N LEU A 264 -15.72 6.96 3.32
CA LEU A 264 -16.50 7.52 2.22
C LEU A 264 -16.71 6.51 1.08
N SER A 265 -15.69 5.71 0.76
CA SER A 265 -15.84 4.64 -0.25
C SER A 265 -16.79 3.54 0.24
N LEU A 266 -16.83 3.27 1.54
CA LEU A 266 -17.75 2.30 2.15
C LEU A 266 -19.23 2.70 1.99
N ARG A 267 -19.55 3.99 1.94
CA ARG A 267 -20.93 4.48 1.67
C ARG A 267 -21.46 4.05 0.31
N ARG A 268 -20.57 3.78 -0.65
CA ARG A 268 -20.94 3.30 -1.99
C ARG A 268 -21.25 1.79 -2.01
N THR A 269 -20.98 1.08 -0.92
CA THR A 269 -21.25 -0.36 -0.80
C THR A 269 -22.70 -0.60 -0.39
N ARG A 270 -23.38 -1.54 -1.06
CA ARG A 270 -24.75 -1.93 -0.71
C ARG A 270 -24.71 -2.84 0.53
N GLY A 271 -25.28 -2.39 1.65
CA GLY A 271 -25.35 -3.14 2.90
C GLY A 271 -24.41 -2.67 4.02
N ALA A 272 -23.56 -1.67 3.77
CA ALA A 272 -22.85 -1.01 4.87
C ALA A 272 -23.83 -0.20 5.72
N SER A 273 -23.74 -0.39 7.04
CA SER A 273 -24.40 0.47 8.01
C SER A 273 -23.99 1.92 7.76
N ARG A 274 -24.96 2.79 7.46
CA ARG A 274 -24.72 4.23 7.27
C ARG A 274 -24.19 4.91 8.55
N LEU A 275 -24.23 4.22 9.69
CA LEU A 275 -23.77 4.70 10.99
C LEU A 275 -22.24 4.63 11.15
N TRP A 276 -21.52 3.87 10.31
CA TRP A 276 -20.05 3.80 10.38
C TRP A 276 -19.37 5.10 9.98
N THR A 277 -19.90 5.82 8.98
CA THR A 277 -19.32 7.09 8.54
C THR A 277 -19.35 8.16 9.64
N PRO A 278 -20.48 8.47 10.31
CA PRO A 278 -20.47 9.44 11.41
C PRO A 278 -19.64 8.98 12.60
N ALA A 279 -19.59 7.67 12.91
CA ALA A 279 -18.73 7.15 13.97
C ALA A 279 -17.24 7.37 13.66
N VAL A 280 -16.81 7.08 12.43
CA VAL A 280 -15.45 7.37 11.96
C VAL A 280 -15.19 8.86 11.98
N ILE A 281 -16.09 9.71 11.49
CA ILE A 281 -15.92 11.17 11.53
C ILE A 281 -15.79 11.66 12.97
N GLY A 282 -16.62 11.18 13.90
CA GLY A 282 -16.53 11.50 15.33
C GLY A 282 -15.19 11.09 15.93
N LEU A 283 -14.69 9.90 15.59
CA LEU A 283 -13.34 9.44 16.00
C LEU A 283 -12.25 10.34 15.41
N LEU A 284 -12.34 10.73 14.13
CA LEU A 284 -11.37 11.61 13.48
C LEU A 284 -11.36 13.01 14.13
N LEU A 285 -12.53 13.55 14.48
CA LEU A 285 -12.67 14.83 15.18
C LEU A 285 -12.08 14.74 16.60
N GLY A 286 -12.40 13.69 17.35
CA GLY A 286 -11.83 13.46 18.67
C GLY A 286 -10.30 13.31 18.62
N ALA A 287 -9.78 12.56 17.65
CA ALA A 287 -8.35 12.41 17.45
C ALA A 287 -7.67 13.74 17.02
N GLY A 288 -8.35 14.57 16.24
CA GLY A 288 -7.89 15.92 15.87
C GLY A 288 -7.82 16.87 17.07
N VAL A 289 -8.81 16.81 17.97
CA VAL A 289 -8.79 17.55 19.25
C VAL A 289 -7.65 17.05 20.14
N LEU A 290 -7.47 15.73 20.27
CA LEU A 290 -6.35 15.15 21.02
C LEU A 290 -4.99 15.57 20.45
N LEU A 291 -4.84 15.65 19.13
CA LEU A 291 -3.63 16.20 18.52
C LEU A 291 -3.41 17.68 18.83
N ALA A 292 -4.48 18.48 18.82
CA ALA A 292 -4.41 19.89 19.13
C ALA A 292 -3.95 20.10 20.58
N ILE A 293 -4.43 19.26 21.50
CA ILE A 293 -4.12 19.32 22.94
C ILE A 293 -2.75 18.69 23.26
N SER A 294 -2.45 17.52 22.71
CA SER A 294 -1.21 16.76 22.98
C SER A 294 0.03 17.40 22.36
N GLY A 295 -0.14 18.29 21.38
CA GLY A 295 0.96 18.86 20.62
C GLY A 295 1.63 20.08 21.27
N GLY A 296 1.74 20.12 22.61
CA GLY A 296 2.63 20.96 23.42
C GLY A 296 2.81 22.42 22.98
N ASP A 297 2.25 23.33 23.79
CA ASP A 297 2.49 24.78 23.84
C ASP A 297 2.25 25.59 22.55
N LEU A 298 1.11 26.29 22.52
CA LEU A 298 0.78 27.28 21.48
C LEU A 298 1.87 28.37 21.36
N ALA A 299 2.56 28.68 22.46
CA ALA A 299 3.65 29.66 22.49
C ALA A 299 4.92 29.16 21.77
N GLY A 300 5.31 27.90 21.95
CA GLY A 300 6.42 27.28 21.20
C GLY A 300 6.15 27.24 19.69
N ARG A 301 4.88 27.12 19.27
CA ARG A 301 4.48 27.15 17.86
C ARG A 301 4.53 28.54 17.23
N LEU A 302 4.16 29.57 17.97
CA LEU A 302 4.32 30.95 17.55
C LEU A 302 5.81 31.29 17.42
N ALA A 303 6.66 30.79 18.32
CA ALA A 303 8.11 30.95 18.22
C ALA A 303 8.70 30.23 16.99
N ASP A 304 8.31 28.98 16.71
CA ASP A 304 8.77 28.23 15.53
C ASP A 304 8.28 28.84 14.19
N LEU A 305 7.06 29.38 14.16
CA LEU A 305 6.51 30.09 13.01
C LEU A 305 7.20 31.44 12.78
N MET A 306 7.56 32.14 13.86
CA MET A 306 8.32 33.40 13.80
C MET A 306 9.82 33.17 13.51
N ALA A 307 10.34 31.97 13.81
CA ALA A 307 11.73 31.58 13.57
C ALA A 307 11.99 30.95 12.19
N GLY A 308 10.99 30.88 11.30
CA GLY A 308 11.16 30.47 9.89
C GLY A 308 11.69 29.04 9.66
N SER A 309 11.78 28.19 10.68
CA SER A 309 12.79 27.15 10.64
C SER A 309 12.39 25.94 9.75
N ALA A 310 11.40 25.11 10.07
CA ALA A 310 11.21 23.83 9.35
C ALA A 310 10.35 23.89 8.06
N VAL A 311 9.36 24.78 8.00
CA VAL A 311 8.41 24.87 6.87
C VAL A 311 9.01 25.68 5.71
N GLU A 312 9.67 26.79 6.02
CA GLU A 312 10.36 27.63 5.03
C GLU A 312 11.51 26.87 4.37
N ARG A 313 12.34 26.16 5.16
CA ARG A 313 13.41 25.26 4.66
C ARG A 313 12.89 24.19 3.69
N ARG A 314 11.71 23.60 3.93
CA ARG A 314 11.09 22.65 2.97
C ARG A 314 10.59 23.34 1.71
N GLY A 315 10.08 24.57 1.84
CA GLY A 315 9.71 25.40 0.70
C GLY A 315 10.90 25.66 -0.23
N GLU A 316 12.07 25.96 0.35
CA GLU A 316 13.32 26.12 -0.41
C GLU A 316 13.74 24.82 -1.12
N VAL A 317 13.69 23.68 -0.42
CA VAL A 317 13.96 22.35 -1.02
C VAL A 317 13.04 22.12 -2.22
N TYR A 318 11.74 22.41 -2.08
CA TYR A 318 10.75 22.21 -3.15
C TYR A 318 11.00 23.16 -4.32
N ALA A 319 11.31 24.43 -4.05
CA ALA A 319 11.60 25.42 -5.07
C ALA A 319 12.86 25.05 -5.86
N LEU A 320 13.93 24.62 -5.17
CA LEU A 320 15.16 24.16 -5.82
C LEU A 320 14.91 22.90 -6.65
N THR A 321 14.18 21.93 -6.11
CA THR A 321 13.79 20.71 -6.84
C THR A 321 12.98 21.05 -8.09
N ALA A 322 12.04 21.99 -8.00
CA ALA A 322 11.23 22.43 -9.15
C ALA A 322 12.08 23.11 -10.25
N ARG A 323 13.10 23.89 -9.87
CA ARG A 323 14.06 24.45 -10.84
C ARG A 323 14.85 23.35 -11.54
N GLN A 324 15.33 22.36 -10.79
CA GLN A 324 16.03 21.20 -11.35
C GLN A 324 15.14 20.36 -12.28
N ILE A 325 13.84 20.23 -11.98
CA ILE A 325 12.88 19.61 -12.91
C ILE A 325 12.77 20.42 -14.21
N ALA A 326 12.79 21.75 -14.14
CA ALA A 326 12.74 22.60 -15.32
C ALA A 326 14.00 22.50 -16.18
N GLU A 327 15.15 22.19 -15.59
CA GLU A 327 16.42 21.92 -16.28
C GLU A 327 16.47 20.51 -16.90
N HIS A 328 15.83 19.52 -16.26
CA HIS A 328 15.82 18.12 -16.70
C HIS A 328 14.40 17.53 -16.94
N PRO A 329 13.50 18.20 -17.69
CA PRO A 329 12.07 17.86 -17.69
C PRO A 329 11.74 16.55 -18.39
N TRP A 330 12.53 16.16 -19.40
CA TRP A 330 12.21 15.02 -20.27
C TRP A 330 12.80 13.71 -19.75
N LEU A 331 14.11 13.71 -19.51
CA LEU A 331 14.84 12.49 -19.16
C LEU A 331 14.99 12.30 -17.65
N GLY A 332 14.94 13.38 -16.89
CA GLY A 332 15.34 13.39 -15.48
C GLY A 332 16.85 13.25 -15.32
N ILE A 333 17.26 12.93 -14.08
CA ILE A 333 18.66 12.81 -13.65
C ILE A 333 19.07 11.39 -13.24
N GLY A 334 18.17 10.40 -13.39
CA GLY A 334 18.34 9.05 -12.88
C GLY A 334 17.70 8.82 -11.51
N PRO A 335 16.99 7.69 -11.30
CA PRO A 335 16.53 7.27 -9.98
C PRO A 335 17.65 7.17 -8.95
N GLY A 336 17.43 7.72 -7.76
CA GLY A 336 18.44 7.84 -6.71
C GLY A 336 19.44 8.98 -6.89
N GLY A 337 19.34 9.77 -7.98
CA GLY A 337 20.24 10.90 -8.26
C GLY A 337 19.92 12.17 -7.49
N PHE A 338 18.79 12.23 -6.76
CA PHE A 338 18.35 13.44 -6.06
C PHE A 338 19.44 14.07 -5.19
N ASP A 339 20.07 13.29 -4.31
CA ASP A 339 21.05 13.80 -3.36
C ASP A 339 22.26 14.45 -4.08
N ASN A 340 22.77 13.81 -5.13
CA ASN A 340 23.92 14.30 -5.89
C ASN A 340 23.65 15.68 -6.52
N VAL A 341 22.49 15.81 -7.16
CA VAL A 341 22.11 17.05 -7.87
C VAL A 341 21.67 18.13 -6.89
N TYR A 342 20.93 17.76 -5.85
CA TYR A 342 20.46 18.68 -4.83
C TYR A 342 21.63 19.28 -4.03
N GLN A 343 22.59 18.48 -3.56
CA GLN A 343 23.73 19.02 -2.80
C GLN A 343 24.61 19.94 -3.65
N ALA A 344 24.80 19.64 -4.94
CA ALA A 344 25.53 20.51 -5.86
C ALA A 344 24.80 21.86 -6.01
N ALA A 345 23.54 21.84 -6.42
CA ALA A 345 22.76 23.06 -6.65
C ALA A 345 22.55 23.89 -5.36
N ARG A 346 22.42 23.22 -4.20
CA ARG A 346 22.32 23.89 -2.90
C ARG A 346 23.62 24.59 -2.52
N THR A 347 24.77 23.96 -2.76
CA THR A 347 26.08 24.57 -2.45
C THR A 347 26.23 25.88 -3.22
N ASP A 348 25.80 25.90 -4.48
CA ASP A 348 25.84 27.08 -5.34
C ASP A 348 24.86 28.18 -4.88
N ALA A 349 23.67 27.79 -4.42
CA ALA A 349 22.62 28.74 -4.03
C ALA A 349 22.76 29.30 -2.59
N PHE A 350 23.27 28.50 -1.65
CA PHE A 350 23.20 28.80 -0.21
C PHE A 350 24.52 28.55 0.57
N GLY A 351 25.58 28.11 -0.09
CA GLY A 351 26.86 27.77 0.56
C GLY A 351 26.81 26.50 1.41
N ILE A 352 27.94 26.18 2.08
CA ILE A 352 28.06 24.97 2.92
C ILE A 352 27.36 25.22 4.27
N THR A 353 26.16 24.69 4.44
CA THR A 353 25.43 24.68 5.73
C THR A 353 25.39 23.26 6.33
N LYS A 354 25.38 23.16 7.67
CA LYS A 354 25.55 21.88 8.41
C LYS A 354 24.49 20.81 8.16
N GLU A 355 23.30 21.17 7.68
CA GLU A 355 22.18 20.22 7.54
C GLU A 355 22.08 19.64 6.12
N THR A 356 22.29 18.35 5.90
CA THR A 356 22.16 17.71 4.58
C THR A 356 20.77 17.09 4.38
N PHE A 357 20.00 17.58 3.40
CA PHE A 357 18.77 16.93 2.95
C PHE A 357 19.09 15.87 1.90
N LEU A 358 18.91 14.59 2.24
CA LEU A 358 19.15 13.45 1.35
C LEU A 358 17.93 13.10 0.47
N ARG A 359 16.80 13.78 0.69
CA ARG A 359 15.50 13.55 0.04
C ARG A 359 14.74 14.85 -0.11
N ALA A 360 13.88 14.93 -1.12
CA ALA A 360 13.07 16.12 -1.37
C ALA A 360 12.00 16.33 -0.30
N HIS A 361 11.67 15.31 0.50
CA HIS A 361 10.48 15.28 1.35
C HIS A 361 9.16 15.55 0.59
N ASN A 362 9.17 15.31 -0.72
CA ASN A 362 7.99 15.25 -1.57
C ASN A 362 8.28 14.20 -2.64
N SER A 363 7.68 13.02 -2.50
CA SER A 363 7.96 11.89 -3.39
C SER A 363 7.57 12.20 -4.84
N PHE A 364 6.59 13.07 -5.08
CA PHE A 364 6.17 13.43 -6.42
C PHE A 364 7.22 14.30 -7.12
N LEU A 365 7.74 15.31 -6.43
CA LEU A 365 8.82 16.15 -6.96
C LEU A 365 10.09 15.32 -7.18
N GLU A 366 10.44 14.44 -6.25
CA GLU A 366 11.63 13.61 -6.38
C GLU A 366 11.53 12.65 -7.57
N VAL A 367 10.41 11.94 -7.74
CA VAL A 367 10.21 11.06 -8.90
C VAL A 367 10.15 11.85 -10.21
N ALA A 368 9.56 13.04 -10.22
CA ALA A 368 9.53 13.89 -11.41
C ALA A 368 10.94 14.34 -11.82
N LEU A 369 11.79 14.72 -10.86
CA LEU A 369 13.19 15.07 -11.12
C LEU A 369 14.00 13.85 -11.57
N GLU A 370 13.88 12.74 -10.86
CA GLU A 370 14.72 11.56 -11.10
C GLU A 370 14.36 10.83 -12.39
N ALA A 371 13.07 10.63 -12.67
CA ALA A 371 12.62 9.84 -13.81
C ALA A 371 12.26 10.69 -15.05
N GLY A 372 12.11 12.01 -14.88
CA GLY A 372 11.56 12.91 -15.90
C GLY A 372 10.02 12.92 -15.90
N LEU A 373 9.44 14.02 -16.41
CA LEU A 373 7.98 14.24 -16.43
C LEU A 373 7.21 13.15 -17.19
N PRO A 374 7.65 12.64 -18.36
CA PRO A 374 6.92 11.58 -19.06
C PRO A 374 6.78 10.29 -18.23
N ALA A 375 7.87 9.85 -17.58
CA ALA A 375 7.88 8.65 -16.75
C ALA A 375 7.10 8.87 -15.44
N PHE A 376 7.20 10.05 -14.84
CA PHE A 376 6.38 10.45 -13.71
C PHE A 376 4.88 10.39 -14.04
N LEU A 377 4.45 10.97 -15.17
CA LEU A 377 3.06 10.95 -15.60
C LEU A 377 2.57 9.52 -15.87
N LEU A 378 3.41 8.67 -16.46
CA LEU A 378 3.12 7.25 -16.64
C LEU A 378 2.88 6.52 -15.31
N LEU A 379 3.74 6.76 -14.31
CA LEU A 379 3.58 6.20 -12.97
C LEU A 379 2.31 6.72 -12.30
N MET A 380 2.03 8.03 -12.39
CA MET A 380 0.81 8.63 -11.84
C MET A 380 -0.45 8.09 -12.49
N ALA A 381 -0.43 7.88 -13.81
CA ALA A 381 -1.52 7.26 -14.54
C ALA A 381 -1.75 5.81 -14.09
N LEU A 382 -0.67 5.03 -13.89
CA LEU A 382 -0.73 3.66 -13.39
C LEU A 382 -1.37 3.60 -11.99
N LEU A 383 -0.87 4.39 -11.04
CA LEU A 383 -1.39 4.44 -9.67
C LEU A 383 -2.85 4.92 -9.63
N SER A 384 -3.19 5.93 -10.45
CA SER A 384 -4.55 6.42 -10.60
C SER A 384 -5.48 5.36 -11.19
N ALA A 385 -5.03 4.59 -12.18
CA ALA A 385 -5.82 3.50 -12.75
C ALA A 385 -6.11 2.39 -11.73
N LEU A 386 -5.13 2.05 -10.88
CA LEU A 386 -5.33 1.11 -9.77
C LEU A 386 -6.34 1.66 -8.73
N LEU A 387 -6.23 2.94 -8.36
CA LEU A 387 -7.19 3.61 -7.48
C LEU A 387 -8.61 3.61 -8.06
N LEU A 388 -8.76 4.00 -9.32
CA LEU A 388 -10.03 3.95 -10.04
C LEU A 388 -10.61 2.53 -10.07
N ARG A 389 -9.75 1.50 -10.17
CA ARG A 389 -10.21 0.12 -10.11
C ARG A 389 -10.80 -0.24 -8.76
N CYS A 390 -10.19 0.21 -7.66
CA CYS A 390 -10.68 0.05 -6.30
C CYS A 390 -11.97 0.84 -6.05
N LEU A 391 -12.07 2.09 -6.54
CA LEU A 391 -13.30 2.89 -6.47
C LEU A 391 -14.47 2.20 -7.20
N ARG A 392 -14.22 1.70 -8.43
CA ARG A 392 -15.19 0.90 -9.18
C ARG A 392 -15.53 -0.40 -8.44
N GLY A 393 -14.55 -1.03 -7.80
CA GLY A 393 -14.76 -2.21 -6.94
C GLY A 393 -15.73 -1.91 -5.80
N ALA A 394 -15.46 -0.85 -5.03
CA ALA A 394 -16.30 -0.42 -3.91
C ALA A 394 -17.75 -0.12 -4.34
N ALA A 395 -17.94 0.52 -5.50
CA ALA A 395 -19.29 0.87 -5.98
C ALA A 395 -20.07 -0.30 -6.60
N THR A 396 -19.39 -1.31 -7.16
CA THR A 396 -20.04 -2.35 -7.97
C THR A 396 -20.08 -3.73 -7.34
N ARG A 397 -19.24 -4.01 -6.33
CA ARG A 397 -19.19 -5.31 -5.65
C ARG A 397 -20.31 -5.40 -4.61
N ARG A 398 -21.02 -6.54 -4.61
CA ARG A 398 -22.07 -6.85 -3.63
C ARG A 398 -21.55 -7.59 -2.38
N ARG A 399 -20.38 -8.22 -2.48
CA ARG A 399 -19.70 -8.94 -1.39
C ARG A 399 -18.23 -8.54 -1.38
N ASN A 400 -17.63 -8.54 -0.20
CA ASN A 400 -16.22 -8.24 0.01
C ASN A 400 -15.83 -6.86 -0.56
N ALA A 401 -16.77 -5.91 -0.57
CA ALA A 401 -16.54 -4.56 -1.10
C ALA A 401 -15.63 -3.72 -0.18
N VAL A 402 -15.41 -4.18 1.06
CA VAL A 402 -14.51 -3.57 2.05
C VAL A 402 -13.03 -3.63 1.60
N PHE A 403 -12.59 -4.69 0.90
CA PHE A 403 -11.20 -4.79 0.42
C PHE A 403 -10.87 -3.74 -0.67
N PRO A 404 -11.72 -3.50 -1.68
CA PRO A 404 -11.57 -2.32 -2.54
C PRO A 404 -11.54 -0.99 -1.77
N CYS A 405 -12.36 -0.82 -0.72
CA CYS A 405 -12.35 0.39 0.12
C CYS A 405 -11.00 0.56 0.83
N LEU A 406 -10.39 -0.54 1.31
CA LEU A 406 -9.03 -0.54 1.86
C LEU A 406 -8.03 0.00 0.85
N GLY A 407 -8.09 -0.42 -0.42
CA GLY A 407 -7.21 0.09 -1.47
C GLY A 407 -7.37 1.61 -1.69
N VAL A 408 -8.60 2.13 -1.60
CA VAL A 408 -8.87 3.57 -1.67
C VAL A 408 -8.26 4.30 -0.47
N GLY A 409 -8.51 3.82 0.75
CA GLY A 409 -7.97 4.43 1.96
C GLY A 409 -6.45 4.38 2.04
N ALA A 410 -5.84 3.24 1.72
CA ALA A 410 -4.40 3.06 1.71
C ALA A 410 -3.74 3.99 0.68
N THR A 411 -4.33 4.14 -0.52
CA THR A 411 -3.83 5.04 -1.56
C THR A 411 -3.95 6.50 -1.13
N ALA A 412 -5.08 6.90 -0.57
CA ALA A 412 -5.27 8.27 -0.06
C ALA A 412 -4.25 8.59 1.06
N LEU A 413 -3.98 7.65 1.96
CA LEU A 413 -2.98 7.79 3.00
C LEU A 413 -1.58 8.02 2.40
N VAL A 414 -1.09 7.08 1.58
CA VAL A 414 0.28 7.17 1.06
C VAL A 414 0.46 8.35 0.13
N ALA A 415 -0.55 8.69 -0.69
CA ALA A 415 -0.51 9.85 -1.57
C ALA A 415 -0.47 11.16 -0.78
N THR A 416 -1.28 11.29 0.27
CA THR A 416 -1.30 12.48 1.12
C THR A 416 0.05 12.64 1.83
N HIS A 417 0.60 11.57 2.40
CA HIS A 417 1.90 11.69 3.06
C HIS A 417 3.04 11.95 2.07
N SER A 418 2.95 11.43 0.84
CA SER A 418 3.95 11.65 -0.21
C SER A 418 4.12 13.11 -0.65
N LEU A 419 3.18 14.00 -0.29
CA LEU A 419 3.29 15.45 -0.50
C LEU A 419 4.29 16.13 0.45
N VAL A 420 4.55 15.51 1.61
CA VAL A 420 5.35 16.09 2.69
C VAL A 420 6.41 15.14 3.25
N ASP A 421 6.52 13.92 2.69
CA ASP A 421 7.59 12.98 2.98
C ASP A 421 7.82 11.92 1.88
N PHE A 422 8.81 11.05 2.08
CA PHE A 422 9.27 10.01 1.15
C PHE A 422 8.88 8.58 1.57
N SER A 423 7.74 8.39 2.24
CA SER A 423 7.40 7.09 2.84
C SER A 423 7.28 5.92 1.86
N LEU A 424 6.86 6.15 0.61
CA LEU A 424 6.83 5.12 -0.44
C LEU A 424 8.21 4.72 -0.99
N GLN A 425 9.27 5.36 -0.53
CA GLN A 425 10.63 4.89 -0.81
C GLN A 425 11.12 3.91 0.25
N ILE A 426 10.46 3.82 1.41
CA ILE A 426 10.83 2.86 2.46
C ILE A 426 10.29 1.47 2.12
N PRO A 427 11.14 0.42 2.08
CA PRO A 427 10.71 -0.90 1.64
C PRO A 427 9.56 -1.50 2.46
N ALA A 428 9.59 -1.38 3.80
CA ALA A 428 8.51 -1.90 4.65
C ALA A 428 7.13 -1.28 4.34
N VAL A 429 7.08 0.04 4.14
CA VAL A 429 5.85 0.75 3.75
C VAL A 429 5.40 0.30 2.36
N SER A 430 6.33 0.25 1.41
CA SER A 430 6.05 -0.08 0.00
C SER A 430 5.53 -1.49 -0.17
N ILE A 431 6.12 -2.47 0.52
CA ILE A 431 5.67 -3.87 0.52
C ILE A 431 4.29 -3.99 1.14
N THR A 432 4.05 -3.30 2.26
CA THR A 432 2.74 -3.32 2.93
C THR A 432 1.69 -2.72 2.01
N TYR A 433 1.94 -1.54 1.46
CA TYR A 433 1.04 -0.89 0.50
C TYR A 433 0.80 -1.77 -0.74
N ALA A 434 1.85 -2.34 -1.35
CA ALA A 434 1.76 -3.23 -2.50
C ALA A 434 0.91 -4.48 -2.20
N ALA A 435 1.09 -5.10 -1.04
CA ALA A 435 0.31 -6.25 -0.62
C ALA A 435 -1.19 -5.88 -0.41
N LEU A 436 -1.47 -4.77 0.28
CA LEU A 436 -2.85 -4.30 0.48
C LEU A 436 -3.51 -3.92 -0.84
N MET A 437 -2.80 -3.23 -1.72
CA MET A 437 -3.33 -2.80 -3.01
C MET A 437 -3.55 -3.99 -3.96
N GLY A 438 -2.64 -4.96 -4.01
CA GLY A 438 -2.84 -6.21 -4.75
C GLY A 438 -4.09 -6.95 -4.27
N THR A 439 -4.30 -7.02 -2.96
CA THR A 439 -5.50 -7.60 -2.35
C THR A 439 -6.78 -6.82 -2.74
N ALA A 440 -6.75 -5.49 -2.66
CA ALA A 440 -7.87 -4.63 -3.00
C ALA A 440 -8.27 -4.75 -4.48
N VAL A 441 -7.28 -4.79 -5.39
CA VAL A 441 -7.52 -4.95 -6.83
C VAL A 441 -8.05 -6.34 -7.14
N ALA A 442 -7.50 -7.40 -6.52
CA ALA A 442 -7.99 -8.77 -6.69
C ALA A 442 -9.48 -8.90 -6.32
N GLN A 443 -9.89 -8.30 -5.19
CA GLN A 443 -11.28 -8.31 -4.72
C GLN A 443 -12.20 -7.35 -5.48
N SER A 444 -11.63 -6.40 -6.24
CA SER A 444 -12.38 -5.50 -7.13
C SER A 444 -12.85 -6.19 -8.41
N TRP A 445 -12.21 -7.29 -8.81
CA TRP A 445 -12.56 -8.05 -10.01
C TRP A 445 -13.73 -9.01 -9.76
N ARG A 446 -14.64 -9.09 -10.74
CA ARG A 446 -15.69 -10.12 -10.76
C ARG A 446 -15.04 -11.41 -11.23
N HIS A 447 -14.87 -12.36 -10.32
CA HIS A 447 -14.56 -13.73 -10.69
C HIS A 447 -15.88 -14.42 -11.05
N GLY A 448 -16.05 -14.80 -12.32
CA GLY A 448 -17.08 -15.76 -12.69
C GLY A 448 -16.78 -17.05 -11.93
N ARG A 449 -17.78 -17.61 -11.25
CA ARG A 449 -17.66 -18.98 -10.77
C ARG A 449 -17.51 -19.84 -12.03
N HIS A 450 -16.31 -20.39 -12.25
CA HIS A 450 -16.26 -21.65 -12.98
C HIS A 450 -17.03 -22.63 -12.11
N ILE A 451 -18.26 -22.90 -12.50
CA ILE A 451 -19.02 -24.05 -12.02
C ILE A 451 -18.13 -25.22 -12.41
N HIS A 452 -17.41 -25.80 -11.45
CA HIS A 452 -16.92 -27.15 -11.62
C HIS A 452 -18.18 -27.98 -11.81
N GLY A 453 -18.41 -28.40 -13.06
CA GLY A 453 -19.55 -29.21 -13.42
C GLY A 453 -19.55 -30.46 -12.56
N SER A 454 -20.51 -30.53 -11.64
CA SER A 454 -21.21 -31.77 -11.39
C SER A 454 -21.88 -32.17 -12.71
N SER A 455 -21.09 -32.81 -13.58
CA SER A 455 -21.56 -33.49 -14.78
C SER A 455 -21.10 -34.94 -14.68
N ALA A 456 -21.56 -35.60 -13.62
CA ALA A 456 -21.42 -37.05 -13.46
C ALA A 456 -22.66 -37.70 -12.82
N ALA A 457 -23.79 -36.99 -12.69
CA ALA A 457 -24.99 -37.55 -12.04
C ALA A 457 -26.32 -37.32 -12.79
N GLN A 458 -26.28 -36.89 -14.06
CA GLN A 458 -27.50 -36.73 -14.88
C GLN A 458 -27.39 -37.38 -16.28
N GLY A 459 -26.49 -38.35 -16.46
CA GLY A 459 -26.35 -39.12 -17.70
C GLY A 459 -26.96 -40.52 -17.69
N GLY A 460 -27.53 -40.98 -16.57
CA GLY A 460 -27.94 -42.39 -16.39
C GLY A 460 -29.43 -42.69 -16.44
N ALA A 461 -30.32 -41.70 -16.56
CA ALA A 461 -31.77 -41.91 -16.45
C ALA A 461 -32.56 -41.60 -17.73
N ALA A 462 -31.88 -41.30 -18.85
CA ALA A 462 -32.54 -40.87 -20.09
C ALA A 462 -32.39 -41.83 -21.28
N VAL A 463 -31.82 -43.02 -21.10
CA VAL A 463 -31.61 -43.99 -22.21
C VAL A 463 -32.55 -45.20 -22.15
N GLU A 464 -33.28 -45.41 -21.05
CA GLU A 464 -34.11 -46.63 -20.88
C GLU A 464 -35.62 -46.42 -21.06
N ALA A 465 -36.04 -45.37 -21.79
CA ALA A 465 -37.46 -45.07 -22.05
C ALA A 465 -37.83 -45.03 -23.55
N SER A 466 -37.08 -45.75 -24.41
CA SER A 466 -37.37 -45.82 -25.86
C SER A 466 -37.83 -47.18 -26.39
N LEU A 467 -38.13 -48.14 -25.50
CA LEU A 467 -38.59 -49.48 -25.90
C LEU A 467 -39.93 -49.86 -25.23
N LEU A 468 -41.01 -49.13 -25.52
CA LEU A 468 -42.37 -49.66 -25.34
C LEU A 468 -43.31 -49.17 -26.47
N PRO A 469 -44.19 -50.02 -27.01
CA PRO A 469 -45.00 -49.69 -28.20
C PRO A 469 -46.14 -48.73 -27.87
N ARG A 470 -46.46 -47.86 -28.83
CA ARG A 470 -47.59 -46.93 -28.82
C ARG A 470 -48.93 -47.69 -28.76
N GLY A 471 -49.70 -47.49 -27.69
CA GLY A 471 -51.12 -47.85 -27.65
C GLY A 471 -51.79 -47.30 -26.39
N GLY A 472 -52.79 -46.44 -26.56
CA GLY A 472 -53.78 -46.12 -25.52
C GLY A 472 -53.62 -44.78 -24.78
N GLN A 473 -53.70 -43.65 -25.49
CA GLN A 473 -54.12 -42.40 -24.87
C GLN A 473 -55.65 -42.32 -24.87
N THR A 474 -56.28 -42.79 -23.80
CA THR A 474 -57.60 -42.33 -23.31
C THR A 474 -57.83 -42.91 -21.93
N ALA A 475 -58.26 -42.07 -20.97
CA ALA A 475 -58.65 -42.37 -19.58
C ALA A 475 -57.62 -42.06 -18.47
N ALA A 476 -57.24 -40.79 -18.31
CA ALA A 476 -56.68 -40.29 -17.04
C ALA A 476 -56.92 -38.78 -16.83
N GLN A 477 -58.11 -38.27 -17.17
CA GLN A 477 -58.50 -36.87 -16.93
C GLN A 477 -59.87 -36.70 -16.24
N ALA A 478 -60.35 -37.72 -15.53
CA ALA A 478 -61.56 -37.60 -14.72
C ALA A 478 -61.42 -38.41 -13.43
N ARG A 479 -60.75 -37.86 -12.40
CA ARG A 479 -60.85 -38.33 -11.00
C ARG A 479 -60.15 -37.39 -9.98
N LEU A 480 -60.41 -36.08 -10.06
CA LEU A 480 -60.03 -35.13 -9.00
C LEU A 480 -61.10 -34.04 -8.79
N ALA A 481 -62.37 -34.45 -8.76
CA ALA A 481 -63.46 -33.65 -8.23
C ALA A 481 -64.53 -34.59 -7.65
N GLY A 482 -64.53 -34.75 -6.33
CA GLY A 482 -65.57 -35.48 -5.61
C GLY A 482 -65.03 -36.26 -4.42
N GLU A 483 -64.77 -35.56 -3.31
CA GLU A 483 -64.90 -36.11 -1.94
C GLU A 483 -64.86 -34.94 -0.93
N GLN A 484 -65.97 -34.20 -0.90
CA GLN A 484 -66.51 -33.53 0.28
C GLN A 484 -68.00 -33.86 0.32
N ALA A 485 -68.32 -34.94 1.03
CA ALA A 485 -69.59 -35.21 1.71
C ALA A 485 -69.32 -36.26 2.78
#